data_AF-A0A0S7YKU2-F1
#
_entry.id   AF-A0A0S7YKU2-F1
#
_cell.length_a   1.000
_cell.length_b   1.000
_cell.length_c   1.000
_cell.angle_alpha   90.00
_cell.angle_beta   90.00
_cell.angle_gamma   90.00
#
_symmetry.space_group_name_H-M   'P 1'
#
loop_
_entity.id
_entity.type
_entity.pdbx_description
1 polymer ?
#
loop_
_entity_poly.entity_id
_entity_poly.type
_entity_poly.pdbx_seq_one_letter_code
_entity_poly.pdbx_strand_id
1 'polypeptide(L)'
;MRNKIAVILCVFLPLGLFVACTAMQTAYSPPRVHPEDGGDELKMCSNCHESSSETIVYERFNHDVYFAQNHGQVVRQQAAVCTMCHEQSDCDDCHGVRVELKPSIKNQTDNYRRMPHRGDYLSRHAIDGRINPTSCYRCHGNPERSRTCKPCHG
;
A
#
# COMPACT_ATOMS: atom_id res chain seq x y z
N MET A 1 -47.68 -31.19 1.11
CA MET A 1 -46.41 -31.11 1.88
C MET A 1 -45.19 -31.50 1.03
N ARG A 2 -45.25 -32.57 0.21
CA ARG A 2 -44.16 -33.03 -0.67
C ARG A 2 -43.60 -31.97 -1.65
N ASN A 3 -44.45 -31.15 -2.29
CA ASN A 3 -43.98 -30.07 -3.18
C ASN A 3 -43.26 -28.93 -2.46
N LYS A 4 -43.61 -28.63 -1.20
CA LYS A 4 -42.94 -27.56 -0.44
C LYS A 4 -41.52 -27.99 -0.03
N ILE A 5 -41.35 -29.26 0.33
CA ILE A 5 -40.04 -29.86 0.65
C ILE A 5 -39.15 -29.92 -0.60
N ALA A 6 -39.71 -30.29 -1.76
CA ALA A 6 -38.97 -30.30 -3.02
C ALA A 6 -38.52 -28.91 -3.46
N VAL A 7 -39.37 -27.88 -3.31
CA VAL A 7 -39.00 -26.48 -3.63
C VAL A 7 -37.94 -25.93 -2.67
N ILE A 8 -38.04 -26.24 -1.38
CA ILE A 8 -37.02 -25.86 -0.38
C ILE A 8 -35.68 -26.54 -0.73
N LEU A 9 -35.67 -27.84 -1.04
CA LEU A 9 -34.44 -28.53 -1.45
C LEU A 9 -33.84 -27.95 -2.75
N CYS A 10 -34.67 -27.65 -3.75
CA CYS A 10 -34.19 -27.10 -5.03
C CYS A 10 -33.61 -25.67 -4.92
N VAL A 11 -33.98 -24.90 -3.89
CA VAL A 11 -33.48 -23.52 -3.70
C VAL A 11 -32.30 -23.48 -2.71
N PHE A 12 -32.39 -24.18 -1.58
CA PHE A 12 -31.40 -24.07 -0.52
C PHE A 12 -30.16 -24.95 -0.74
N LEU A 13 -30.28 -26.07 -1.47
CA LEU A 13 -29.16 -26.94 -1.81
C LEU A 13 -28.13 -26.29 -2.75
N PRO A 14 -28.52 -25.67 -3.88
CA PRO A 14 -27.55 -24.95 -4.72
C PRO A 14 -26.98 -23.72 -4.00
N LEU A 15 -27.79 -23.01 -3.20
CA LEU A 15 -27.30 -21.88 -2.39
C LEU A 15 -26.23 -22.31 -1.38
N GLY A 16 -26.41 -23.46 -0.72
CA GLY A 16 -25.41 -24.05 0.17
C GLY A 16 -24.12 -24.46 -0.54
N LEU A 17 -24.23 -25.01 -1.75
CA LEU A 17 -23.06 -25.36 -2.59
C LEU A 17 -22.27 -24.12 -3.03
N PHE A 18 -22.94 -23.03 -3.40
CA PHE A 18 -22.26 -21.77 -3.74
C PHE A 18 -21.50 -21.17 -2.55
N VAL A 19 -22.07 -21.21 -1.34
CA VAL A 19 -21.41 -20.73 -0.11
C VAL A 19 -20.21 -21.62 0.27
N ALA A 20 -20.29 -22.94 0.04
CA ALA A 20 -19.16 -23.84 0.28
C ALA A 20 -17.99 -23.57 -0.68
N CYS A 21 -18.27 -23.30 -1.96
CA CYS A 21 -17.23 -22.99 -2.95
C CYS A 21 -16.52 -21.66 -2.70
N THR A 22 -17.20 -20.64 -2.15
CA THR A 22 -16.54 -19.38 -1.77
C THR A 22 -15.72 -19.53 -0.49
N ALA A 23 -16.11 -20.41 0.43
CA ALA A 23 -15.35 -20.72 1.64
C ALA A 23 -14.05 -21.51 1.36
N MET A 24 -13.93 -22.17 0.19
CA MET A 24 -12.77 -22.98 -0.18
C MET A 24 -11.69 -22.23 -0.97
N GLN A 25 -11.92 -20.98 -1.39
CA GLN A 25 -10.86 -20.16 -2.00
C GLN A 25 -9.95 -19.60 -0.91
N THR A 26 -9.02 -20.42 -0.43
CA THR A 26 -7.96 -19.97 0.47
C THR A 26 -7.04 -19.05 -0.33
N ALA A 27 -7.15 -17.74 -0.08
CA ALA A 27 -6.18 -16.79 -0.61
C ALA A 27 -4.78 -17.20 -0.13
N TYR A 28 -3.83 -17.28 -1.06
CA TYR A 28 -2.43 -17.58 -0.73
C TYR A 28 -1.90 -16.57 0.30
N SER A 29 -1.36 -17.08 1.41
CA SER A 29 -0.70 -16.25 2.42
C SER A 29 0.81 -16.43 2.29
N PRO A 30 1.58 -15.35 2.04
CA PRO A 30 3.03 -15.43 2.06
C PRO A 30 3.55 -15.78 3.46
N PRO A 31 4.78 -16.33 3.58
CA PRO A 31 5.42 -16.53 4.87
C PRO A 31 5.68 -15.18 5.56
N ARG A 32 5.99 -15.20 6.86
CA ARG A 32 6.26 -13.97 7.64
C ARG A 32 7.58 -13.28 7.28
N VAL A 33 8.52 -14.02 6.70
CA VAL A 33 9.84 -13.54 6.30
C VAL A 33 10.22 -14.23 5.01
N HIS A 34 11.07 -13.60 4.20
CA HIS A 34 11.58 -14.23 2.99
C HIS A 34 12.44 -15.46 3.36
N PRO A 35 12.28 -16.62 2.70
CA PRO A 35 12.99 -17.85 3.08
C PRO A 35 14.51 -17.76 2.91
N GLU A 36 14.95 -17.02 1.89
CA GLU A 36 16.36 -16.78 1.59
C GLU A 36 16.78 -15.39 2.06
N ASP A 37 17.99 -15.26 2.59
CA ASP A 37 18.60 -13.96 2.82
C ASP A 37 19.18 -13.43 1.51
N GLY A 38 18.77 -12.22 1.13
CA GLY A 38 19.26 -11.53 -0.06
C GLY A 38 19.61 -10.07 0.20
N GLY A 39 19.56 -9.61 1.45
CA GLY A 39 19.77 -8.21 1.80
C GLY A 39 18.98 -7.23 0.90
N ASP A 40 19.69 -6.31 0.26
CA ASP A 40 19.09 -5.29 -0.62
C ASP A 40 18.49 -5.86 -1.91
N GLU A 41 18.93 -7.03 -2.38
CA GLU A 41 18.39 -7.67 -3.59
C GLU A 41 16.93 -8.09 -3.41
N LEU A 42 16.48 -8.32 -2.17
CA LEU A 42 15.08 -8.66 -1.85
C LEU A 42 14.08 -7.56 -2.23
N LYS A 43 14.57 -6.33 -2.45
CA LYS A 43 13.76 -5.21 -2.95
C LYS A 43 13.35 -5.39 -4.42
N MET A 44 14.03 -6.27 -5.16
CA MET A 44 13.83 -6.52 -6.59
C MET A 44 13.54 -8.01 -6.79
N CYS A 45 12.29 -8.41 -6.60
CA CYS A 45 11.86 -9.81 -6.71
C CYS A 45 12.22 -10.43 -8.06
N SER A 46 12.18 -9.66 -9.15
CA SER A 46 12.55 -10.14 -10.49
C SER A 46 14.03 -10.52 -10.65
N ASN A 47 14.89 -10.23 -9.68
CA ASN A 47 16.29 -10.64 -9.73
C ASN A 47 16.45 -12.15 -9.51
N CYS A 48 15.47 -12.79 -8.85
CA CYS A 48 15.50 -14.23 -8.56
C CYS A 48 14.21 -14.97 -8.97
N HIS A 49 13.09 -14.27 -9.11
CA HIS A 49 11.82 -14.84 -9.53
C HIS A 49 11.50 -14.49 -10.99
N GLU A 50 10.83 -15.41 -11.68
CA GLU A 50 10.11 -15.08 -12.91
C GLU A 50 9.08 -13.97 -12.66
N SER A 51 8.74 -13.20 -13.69
CA SER A 51 7.82 -12.04 -13.63
C SER A 51 6.53 -12.30 -12.83
N SER A 52 6.01 -13.53 -12.93
CA SER A 52 4.84 -13.97 -12.17
C SER A 52 4.85 -15.47 -11.88
N SER A 53 4.03 -15.84 -10.89
CA SER A 53 3.62 -17.21 -10.57
C SER A 53 2.09 -17.28 -10.56
N GLU A 54 1.55 -18.47 -10.28
CA GLU A 54 0.10 -18.66 -10.13
C GLU A 54 -0.51 -17.76 -9.04
N THR A 55 0.25 -17.45 -7.98
CA THR A 55 -0.25 -16.71 -6.82
C THR A 55 0.29 -15.29 -6.72
N ILE A 56 1.55 -15.04 -7.08
CA ILE A 56 2.22 -13.74 -6.91
C ILE A 56 2.76 -13.25 -8.24
N VAL A 57 2.50 -11.98 -8.57
CA VAL A 57 3.12 -11.28 -9.71
C VAL A 57 4.34 -10.51 -9.19
N TYR A 58 5.48 -11.20 -9.09
CA TYR A 58 6.71 -10.71 -8.44
C TYR A 58 7.20 -9.38 -8.99
N GLU A 59 7.12 -9.16 -10.30
CA GLU A 59 7.56 -7.91 -10.94
C GLU A 59 6.88 -6.66 -10.34
N ARG A 60 5.64 -6.80 -9.84
CA ARG A 60 4.91 -5.68 -9.22
C ARG A 60 5.46 -5.26 -7.87
N PHE A 61 6.28 -6.08 -7.22
CA PHE A 61 6.86 -5.81 -5.90
C PHE A 61 8.26 -5.20 -5.98
N ASN A 62 8.79 -5.02 -7.18
CA ASN A 62 10.08 -4.37 -7.40
C ASN A 62 10.02 -2.91 -6.92
N HIS A 63 10.88 -2.57 -5.96
CA HIS A 63 10.99 -1.23 -5.38
C HIS A 63 11.73 -0.28 -6.32
N ASP A 64 11.18 -0.07 -7.51
CA ASP A 64 11.69 0.94 -8.41
C ASP A 64 11.50 2.36 -7.83
N VAL A 65 12.04 3.35 -8.53
CA VAL A 65 11.97 4.74 -8.09
C VAL A 65 10.52 5.26 -7.96
N TYR A 66 9.54 4.66 -8.64
CA TYR A 66 8.12 5.04 -8.63
C TYR A 66 7.28 4.21 -7.66
N PHE A 67 7.85 3.17 -7.05
CA PHE A 67 7.10 2.21 -6.24
C PHE A 67 6.24 2.88 -5.16
N ALA A 68 6.81 3.83 -4.41
CA ALA A 68 6.07 4.56 -3.37
C ALA A 68 4.81 5.28 -3.90
N GLN A 69 4.76 5.64 -5.19
CA GLN A 69 3.62 6.33 -5.81
C GLN A 69 2.55 5.37 -6.36
N ASN A 70 2.94 4.13 -6.72
CA ASN A 70 2.04 3.16 -7.36
C ASN A 70 1.74 1.92 -6.48
N HIS A 71 2.41 1.76 -5.33
CA HIS A 71 2.28 0.59 -4.44
C HIS A 71 0.84 0.29 -4.02
N GLY A 72 -0.03 1.31 -3.98
CA GLY A 72 -1.43 1.14 -3.61
C GLY A 72 -2.18 0.14 -4.51
N GLN A 73 -1.78 -0.05 -5.77
CA GLN A 73 -2.35 -1.11 -6.62
C GLN A 73 -2.01 -2.50 -6.12
N VAL A 74 -0.77 -2.69 -5.68
CA VAL A 74 -0.22 -3.97 -5.23
C VAL A 74 -0.75 -4.31 -3.83
N VAL A 75 -0.79 -3.33 -2.92
CA VAL A 75 -1.33 -3.50 -1.56
C VAL A 75 -2.79 -3.96 -1.57
N ARG A 76 -3.62 -3.43 -2.48
CA ARG A 76 -5.02 -3.88 -2.61
C ARG A 76 -5.17 -5.36 -2.93
N GLN A 77 -4.17 -5.95 -3.59
CA GLN A 77 -4.20 -7.36 -3.97
C GLN A 77 -3.50 -8.23 -2.92
N GLN A 78 -2.36 -7.77 -2.39
CA GLN A 78 -1.41 -8.62 -1.67
C GLN A 78 -0.64 -7.87 -0.57
N ALA A 79 -1.35 -7.14 0.30
CA ALA A 79 -0.75 -6.42 1.44
C ALA A 79 0.13 -7.31 2.36
N ALA A 80 -0.18 -8.61 2.47
CA ALA A 80 0.57 -9.53 3.32
C ALA A 80 2.05 -9.68 2.90
N VAL A 81 2.37 -9.51 1.61
CA VAL A 81 3.76 -9.60 1.12
C VAL A 81 4.61 -8.47 1.71
N CYS A 82 4.04 -7.27 1.87
CA CYS A 82 4.74 -6.12 2.44
C CYS A 82 5.21 -6.39 3.87
N THR A 83 4.42 -7.15 4.65
CA THR A 83 4.71 -7.46 6.06
C THR A 83 5.89 -8.42 6.26
N MET A 84 6.45 -8.95 5.16
CA MET A 84 7.68 -9.73 5.21
C MET A 84 8.91 -8.88 5.53
N CYS A 85 8.86 -7.58 5.21
CA CYS A 85 9.96 -6.64 5.38
C CYS A 85 9.56 -5.37 6.15
N HIS A 86 8.30 -4.95 6.06
CA HIS A 86 7.81 -3.69 6.61
C HIS A 86 6.93 -3.89 7.84
N GLU A 87 7.02 -2.92 8.77
CA GLU A 87 6.16 -2.83 9.93
C GLU A 87 4.93 -1.96 9.64
N GLN A 88 3.88 -2.07 10.47
CA GLN A 88 2.68 -1.25 10.33
C GLN A 88 2.99 0.26 10.40
N SER A 89 4.02 0.65 11.16
CA SER A 89 4.48 2.03 11.25
C SER A 89 4.95 2.62 9.91
N ASP A 90 5.45 1.78 9.00
CA ASP A 90 5.87 2.22 7.66
C ASP A 90 4.64 2.63 6.82
N CYS A 91 3.54 1.88 6.94
CA CYS A 91 2.27 2.23 6.32
C CYS A 91 1.70 3.53 6.90
N ASP A 92 1.84 3.69 8.21
CA ASP A 92 1.30 4.82 8.95
C ASP A 92 1.98 6.14 8.61
N ASP A 93 3.18 6.12 8.02
CA ASP A 93 3.87 7.32 7.52
C ASP A 93 3.18 8.00 6.35
N CYS A 94 2.32 7.30 5.62
CA CYS A 94 1.48 7.94 4.60
C CYS A 94 0.00 7.86 4.96
N HIS A 95 -0.42 6.79 5.64
CA HIS A 95 -1.84 6.51 5.89
C HIS A 95 -2.31 6.89 7.30
N GLY A 96 -1.40 6.99 8.25
CA GLY A 96 -1.64 7.28 9.67
C GLY A 96 -1.50 8.77 10.00
N VAL A 97 -2.07 9.65 9.16
CA VAL A 97 -1.96 11.14 9.16
C VAL A 97 -2.39 11.87 10.47
N ARG A 98 -2.48 11.16 11.58
CA ARG A 98 -2.77 11.66 12.92
C ARG A 98 -1.53 12.23 13.62
N VAL A 99 -0.33 11.89 13.15
CA VAL A 99 0.95 12.39 13.68
C VAL A 99 1.59 13.33 12.67
N GLU A 100 2.09 14.46 13.15
CA GLU A 100 2.83 15.39 12.32
C GLU A 100 4.20 14.81 11.94
N LEU A 101 4.40 14.53 10.64
CA LEU A 101 5.65 14.00 10.11
C LEU A 101 6.63 15.12 9.82
N LYS A 102 7.10 15.81 10.86
CA LYS A 102 8.13 16.84 10.68
C LYS A 102 9.38 16.18 10.10
N PRO A 103 9.88 16.63 8.93
CA PRO A 103 11.09 16.04 8.38
C PRO A 103 12.30 16.20 9.30
N SER A 104 12.31 17.28 10.09
CA SER A 104 13.30 17.54 11.14
C SER A 104 13.23 16.59 12.34
N ILE A 105 12.25 15.70 12.41
CA ILE A 105 12.13 14.71 13.49
C ILE A 105 12.34 13.31 12.95
N LYS A 106 11.56 12.91 11.94
CA LYS A 106 11.52 11.51 11.49
C LYS A 106 12.60 11.15 10.46
N ASN A 107 12.82 12.01 9.46
CA ASN A 107 13.66 11.70 8.30
C ASN A 107 14.73 12.79 8.08
N GLN A 108 15.43 13.15 9.16
CA GLN A 108 16.31 14.33 9.22
C GLN A 108 17.41 14.34 8.16
N THR A 109 17.95 13.17 7.83
CA THR A 109 19.09 13.01 6.91
C THR A 109 18.67 12.43 5.55
N ASP A 110 17.42 12.04 5.39
CA ASP A 110 16.97 11.41 4.14
C ASP A 110 16.93 12.41 3.01
N ASN A 111 17.36 11.95 1.84
CA ASN A 111 17.41 12.75 0.64
C ASN A 111 16.61 12.13 -0.53
N TYR A 112 15.77 11.12 -0.28
CA TYR A 112 14.98 10.46 -1.32
C TYR A 112 14.04 11.45 -2.02
N ARG A 113 14.31 11.71 -3.31
CA ARG A 113 13.72 12.83 -4.07
C ARG A 113 12.20 12.85 -4.13
N ARG A 114 11.54 11.70 -3.96
CA ARG A 114 10.09 11.54 -4.10
C ARG A 114 9.34 11.45 -2.78
N MET A 115 10.03 11.60 -1.65
CA MET A 115 9.40 11.68 -0.33
C MET A 115 9.18 13.14 0.08
N PRO A 116 7.92 13.59 0.25
CA PRO A 116 7.62 14.96 0.67
C PRO A 116 8.05 15.28 2.10
N HIS A 117 8.29 14.26 2.93
CA HIS A 117 8.69 14.41 4.32
C HIS A 117 10.15 13.99 4.54
N ARG A 118 11.06 14.59 3.76
CA ARG A 118 12.53 14.42 3.84
C ARG A 118 13.21 15.63 4.48
N GLY A 119 14.32 15.45 5.19
CA GLY A 119 14.89 16.47 6.09
C GLY A 119 15.15 17.85 5.45
N ASP A 120 15.51 17.87 4.17
CA ASP A 120 15.79 19.07 3.38
C ASP A 120 14.61 19.52 2.49
N TYR A 121 13.38 19.04 2.74
CA TYR A 121 12.23 19.28 1.85
C TYR A 121 11.91 20.76 1.63
N LEU A 122 12.21 21.65 2.59
CA LEU A 122 11.95 23.08 2.44
C LEU A 122 12.66 23.67 1.22
N SER A 123 13.84 23.17 0.87
CA SER A 123 14.58 23.59 -0.33
C SER A 123 13.91 23.18 -1.65
N ARG A 124 13.04 22.16 -1.62
CA ARG A 124 12.33 21.60 -2.77
C ARG A 124 10.87 21.99 -2.83
N HIS A 125 10.30 22.45 -1.73
CA HIS A 125 8.88 22.76 -1.58
C HIS A 125 8.32 23.58 -2.75
N ALA A 126 9.01 24.65 -3.16
CA ALA A 126 8.57 25.52 -4.26
C ALA A 126 8.56 24.81 -5.64
N ILE A 127 9.46 23.84 -5.84
CA ILE A 127 9.55 23.06 -7.08
C ILE A 127 8.40 22.05 -7.11
N ASP A 128 8.29 21.23 -6.07
CA ASP A 128 7.31 20.13 -6.02
C ASP A 128 5.88 20.69 -5.92
N GLY A 129 5.68 21.80 -5.18
CA GLY A 129 4.43 22.54 -5.13
C GLY A 129 4.04 23.22 -6.44
N ARG A 130 5.00 23.56 -7.31
CA ARG A 130 4.70 24.04 -8.68
C ARG A 130 4.31 22.88 -9.61
N ILE A 131 4.92 21.71 -9.43
CA ILE A 131 4.66 20.54 -10.28
C ILE A 131 3.29 19.92 -9.95
N ASN A 132 3.03 19.63 -8.67
CA ASN A 132 1.79 18.98 -8.23
C ASN A 132 1.46 19.31 -6.77
N PRO A 133 0.85 20.48 -6.49
CA PRO A 133 0.51 20.86 -5.13
C PRO A 133 -0.63 20.00 -4.54
N THR A 134 -1.47 19.40 -5.40
CA THR A 134 -2.59 18.55 -4.98
C THR A 134 -2.15 17.30 -4.23
N SER A 135 -0.93 16.81 -4.49
CA SER A 135 -0.34 15.69 -3.73
C SER A 135 -0.30 15.94 -2.22
N CYS A 136 -0.13 17.19 -1.80
CA CYS A 136 -0.05 17.59 -0.40
C CYS A 136 -1.43 17.71 0.26
N TYR A 137 -2.45 18.08 -0.51
CA TYR A 137 -3.77 18.46 0.02
C TYR A 137 -4.52 17.29 0.66
N ARG A 138 -4.22 16.05 0.25
CA ARG A 138 -4.82 14.85 0.84
C ARG A 138 -4.54 14.73 2.35
N CYS A 139 -3.37 15.17 2.79
CA CYS A 139 -2.94 15.07 4.18
C CYS A 139 -3.00 16.43 4.88
N HIS A 140 -2.58 17.49 4.19
CA HIS A 140 -2.51 18.83 4.77
C HIS A 140 -3.80 19.65 4.60
N GLY A 141 -4.72 19.24 3.73
CA GLY A 141 -5.95 19.96 3.45
C GLY A 141 -5.75 21.17 2.53
N ASN A 142 -6.77 22.02 2.45
CA ASN A 142 -6.81 23.20 1.58
C ASN A 142 -5.76 24.24 2.03
N PRO A 143 -4.93 24.78 1.11
CA PRO A 143 -3.86 25.72 1.46
C PRO A 143 -4.33 27.01 2.16
N GLU A 144 -5.53 27.51 1.87
CA GLU A 144 -6.12 28.73 2.46
C GLU A 144 -6.53 28.54 3.94
N ARG A 145 -6.68 27.27 4.37
CA ARG A 145 -7.22 26.92 5.69
C ARG A 145 -6.29 26.01 6.50
N SER A 146 -5.33 25.37 5.86
CA SER A 146 -4.43 24.43 6.52
C SER A 146 -3.44 25.15 7.42
N ARG A 147 -3.13 24.57 8.58
CA ARG A 147 -2.14 25.13 9.50
C ARG A 147 -0.72 25.15 8.92
N THR A 148 -0.46 24.29 7.94
CA THR A 148 0.87 24.11 7.34
C THR A 148 1.12 24.98 6.13
N CYS A 149 0.08 25.41 5.39
CA CYS A 149 0.25 26.24 4.20
C CYS A 149 -0.12 27.70 4.45
N LYS A 150 -1.21 27.94 5.19
CA LYS A 150 -1.74 29.28 5.48
C LYS A 150 -0.68 30.29 5.94
N PRO A 151 0.26 29.95 6.84
CA PRO A 151 1.27 30.92 7.30
C PRO A 151 2.14 31.55 6.21
N CYS A 152 2.30 30.87 5.06
CA CYS A 152 3.13 31.34 3.95
C CYS A 152 2.31 31.70 2.69
N HIS A 153 1.08 31.18 2.56
CA HIS A 153 0.28 31.27 1.34
C HIS A 153 -1.01 32.11 1.46
N GLY A 154 -1.42 32.51 2.67
CA GLY A 154 -2.60 33.35 2.91
C GLY A 154 -3.76 32.60 3.53
#